data_AF-A0A2E2CVT8-F1
#
_entry.id   AF-A0A2E2CVT8-F1
#
_cell.length_a   1.000
_cell.length_b   1.000
_cell.length_c   1.000
_cell.angle_alpha   90.00
_cell.angle_beta   90.00
_cell.angle_gamma   90.00
#
_symmetry.space_group_name_H-M   'P 1'
#
loop_
_entity.id
_entity.type
_entity.pdbx_description
1 polymer ?
#
loop_
_entity_poly.entity_id
_entity_poly.type
_entity_poly.pdbx_seq_one_letter_code
_entity_poly.pdbx_strand_id
1 'polypeptide(L)'
;MSHSFRDPSLREFLMHFTWRDQPAPAVQADPEHTAVTATSGPIDGQTLANSVLDAARALGLDLARQGAAPPHIRTLTITTPDPDAFDAALPEIDLLYREILGGNFGDIALVKGDSVTFTAVAHVPPASKDPVYLDYDAAKLSMEYSPRVSVPEAAQIMAAWRVDGTAHQKTRTAEISYGPDSAHTIDLYLPQGIKNAPLHVYIHGGYWQALDKKDNAHLCKKIVEAGIAVAALNYPLCPPASIGDIVTDCRTALAHLYQTADRNGYDADWITISGHSAGGHLVAMLAATHWPQIDPDLPRDLIKGTVSISGLFDLEPLRHIGLNNALRLTEEDARTLSPILLNLVSNAPFVAAVGGAESDEFRRQSQDYADHWRDRRKDIDYLELPNLNHFTVVEALADTHSLLYKKVVEIAKPKA
;
A
#
# COMPACT_ATOMS: atom_id res chain seq x y z
N MET A 1 -16.23 29.39 -15.79
CA MET A 1 -16.95 28.22 -16.36
C MET A 1 -16.18 26.99 -15.93
N SER A 2 -16.80 25.97 -15.33
CA SER A 2 -16.10 24.74 -14.95
C SER A 2 -15.63 24.02 -16.21
N HIS A 3 -14.34 24.06 -16.50
CA HIS A 3 -13.78 23.24 -17.57
C HIS A 3 -13.58 21.83 -17.01
N SER A 4 -14.47 20.92 -17.38
CA SER A 4 -14.22 19.48 -17.24
C SER A 4 -12.97 19.12 -18.04
N PHE A 5 -12.20 18.14 -17.58
CA PHE A 5 -10.97 17.66 -18.20
C PHE A 5 -11.08 17.52 -19.73
N ARG A 6 -10.02 17.94 -20.43
CA ARG A 6 -9.96 17.90 -21.90
C ARG A 6 -9.83 16.48 -22.45
N ASP A 7 -9.40 15.52 -21.62
CA ASP A 7 -9.35 14.09 -21.93
C ASP A 7 -10.42 13.32 -21.11
N PRO A 8 -11.45 12.74 -21.78
CA PRO A 8 -12.49 11.95 -21.11
C PRO A 8 -12.00 10.67 -20.43
N SER A 9 -10.83 10.14 -20.81
CA SER A 9 -10.25 8.92 -20.22
C SER A 9 -9.68 9.15 -18.81
N LEU A 10 -9.42 10.41 -18.45
CA LEU A 10 -8.94 10.81 -17.12
C LEU A 10 -10.05 10.85 -16.05
N ARG A 11 -11.30 10.50 -16.41
CA ARG A 11 -12.43 10.43 -15.45
C ARG A 11 -12.33 9.28 -14.45
N GLU A 12 -11.42 8.34 -14.67
CA GLU A 12 -11.13 7.23 -13.75
C GLU A 12 -10.13 7.62 -12.64
N PHE A 13 -9.59 8.85 -12.65
CA PHE A 13 -8.78 9.37 -11.55
C PHE A 13 -9.65 9.90 -10.42
N LEU A 14 -9.24 9.53 -9.22
CA LEU A 14 -10.09 9.31 -8.05
C LEU A 14 -10.27 10.55 -7.18
N MET A 15 -9.81 11.69 -7.69
CA MET A 15 -9.85 12.99 -7.05
C MET A 15 -10.39 13.99 -8.05
N HIS A 16 -11.43 14.74 -7.65
CA HIS A 16 -12.06 15.73 -8.51
C HIS A 16 -11.21 16.99 -8.55
N PHE A 17 -10.10 16.94 -9.31
CA PHE A 17 -9.39 18.15 -9.69
C PHE A 17 -10.30 18.98 -10.60
N THR A 18 -10.47 20.25 -10.28
CA THR A 18 -11.26 21.16 -11.07
C THR A 18 -10.43 22.40 -11.35
N TRP A 19 -10.17 22.67 -12.63
CA TRP A 19 -9.60 23.94 -13.06
C TRP A 19 -10.54 25.10 -12.70
N ARG A 20 -10.01 26.07 -11.96
CA ARG A 20 -10.74 27.26 -11.51
C ARG A 20 -9.91 28.52 -11.77
N ASP A 21 -10.60 29.62 -12.00
CA ASP A 21 -9.98 30.95 -12.13
C ASP A 21 -9.49 31.49 -10.78
N GLN A 22 -9.96 30.89 -9.66
CA GLN A 22 -9.70 31.34 -8.29
C GLN A 22 -9.52 30.12 -7.36
N PRO A 23 -8.83 30.29 -6.22
CA PRO A 23 -8.68 29.25 -5.20
C PRO A 23 -10.01 28.64 -4.73
N ALA A 24 -9.94 27.45 -4.14
CA ALA A 24 -11.11 26.82 -3.53
C ALA A 24 -11.69 27.74 -2.43
N PRO A 25 -13.02 28.01 -2.42
CA PRO A 25 -13.62 28.87 -1.41
C PRO A 25 -13.47 28.23 -0.03
N ALA A 26 -13.13 29.02 0.99
CA ALA A 26 -13.01 28.52 2.35
C ALA A 26 -14.35 27.95 2.83
N VAL A 27 -14.29 26.77 3.45
CA VAL A 27 -15.46 26.14 4.09
C VAL A 27 -15.57 26.71 5.50
N GLN A 28 -16.80 27.00 5.96
CA GLN A 28 -17.00 27.47 7.33
C GLN A 28 -16.65 26.35 8.32
N ALA A 29 -15.82 26.68 9.32
CA ALA A 29 -15.47 25.74 10.37
C ALA A 29 -16.63 25.52 11.34
N ASP A 30 -16.69 24.30 11.90
CA ASP A 30 -17.47 24.04 13.10
C ASP A 30 -17.00 25.02 14.21
N PRO A 31 -17.92 25.62 14.99
CA PRO A 31 -17.54 26.51 16.10
C PRO A 31 -16.53 25.93 17.09
N GLU A 32 -16.49 24.60 17.25
CA GLU A 32 -15.56 23.92 18.16
C GLU A 32 -14.19 23.65 17.51
N HIS A 33 -14.06 23.82 16.20
CA HIS A 33 -12.84 23.55 15.45
C HIS A 33 -12.02 24.82 15.21
N THR A 34 -10.69 24.67 15.21
CA THR A 34 -9.78 25.75 14.80
C THR A 34 -9.53 25.67 13.30
N ALA A 35 -9.89 26.73 12.56
CA ALA A 35 -9.54 26.87 11.15
C ALA A 35 -8.07 27.29 11.02
N VAL A 36 -7.30 26.54 10.24
CA VAL A 36 -5.89 26.82 9.95
C VAL A 36 -5.66 26.81 8.44
N THR A 37 -4.71 27.62 7.98
CA THR A 37 -4.29 27.64 6.57
C THR A 37 -2.85 27.17 6.50
N ALA A 38 -2.63 26.04 5.85
CA ALA A 38 -1.30 25.49 5.62
C ALA A 38 -0.85 25.74 4.17
N THR A 39 0.43 26.01 3.98
CA THR A 39 0.99 26.20 2.64
C THR A 39 2.37 25.56 2.48
N SER A 40 2.65 25.06 1.28
CA SER A 40 3.99 24.62 0.90
C SER A 40 4.96 25.77 0.66
N GLY A 41 4.45 26.97 0.36
CA GLY A 41 5.22 28.01 -0.34
C GLY A 41 5.52 27.64 -1.80
N PRO A 42 6.14 28.55 -2.57
CA PRO A 42 6.52 28.32 -3.96
C PRO A 42 7.65 27.29 -4.05
N ILE A 43 7.46 26.25 -4.87
CA ILE A 43 8.47 25.23 -5.14
C ILE A 43 8.91 25.34 -6.60
N ASP A 44 10.23 25.38 -6.79
CA ASP A 44 10.90 25.33 -8.08
C ASP A 44 11.77 24.06 -8.15
N GLY A 45 11.13 22.94 -8.48
CA GLY A 45 11.77 21.65 -8.68
C GLY A 45 12.27 21.46 -10.11
N GLN A 46 13.22 20.53 -10.29
CA GLN A 46 13.81 20.25 -11.61
C GLN A 46 12.79 19.71 -12.65
N THR A 47 11.71 19.09 -12.17
CA THR A 47 10.59 18.59 -12.96
C THR A 47 9.28 18.91 -12.25
N LEU A 48 8.16 18.93 -12.98
CA LEU A 48 6.84 19.16 -12.39
C LEU A 48 6.51 18.11 -11.30
N ALA A 49 6.80 16.84 -11.55
CA ALA A 49 6.57 15.77 -10.58
C ALA A 49 7.35 15.98 -9.27
N ASN A 50 8.63 16.40 -9.36
CA ASN A 50 9.43 16.73 -8.19
C ASN A 50 8.88 17.95 -7.45
N SER A 51 8.47 18.99 -8.17
CA SER A 51 7.86 20.19 -7.58
C SER A 51 6.58 19.86 -6.81
N VAL A 52 5.73 18.99 -7.37
CA VAL A 52 4.50 18.51 -6.72
C VAL A 52 4.81 17.70 -5.46
N LEU A 53 5.76 16.77 -5.55
CA LEU A 53 6.19 15.93 -4.42
C LEU A 53 6.70 16.79 -3.26
N ASP A 54 7.59 17.74 -3.56
CA ASP A 54 8.17 18.62 -2.55
C ASP A 54 7.14 19.58 -1.97
N ALA A 55 6.19 20.08 -2.79
CA ALA A 55 5.10 20.91 -2.31
C ALA A 55 4.15 20.13 -1.36
N ALA A 56 3.79 18.90 -1.70
CA ALA A 56 2.95 18.07 -0.84
C ALA A 56 3.65 17.76 0.51
N ARG A 57 4.97 17.48 0.49
CA ARG A 57 5.76 17.29 1.72
C ARG A 57 5.80 18.55 2.58
N ALA A 58 6.08 19.70 1.96
CA ALA A 58 6.12 20.98 2.66
C ALA A 58 4.75 21.33 3.28
N LEU A 59 3.65 21.06 2.56
CA LEU A 59 2.29 21.21 3.10
C LEU A 59 2.07 20.31 4.31
N GLY A 60 2.44 19.03 4.23
CA GLY A 60 2.31 18.09 5.35
C GLY A 60 3.04 18.55 6.62
N LEU A 61 4.26 19.09 6.46
CA LEU A 61 5.03 19.67 7.56
C LEU A 61 4.35 20.91 8.16
N ASP A 62 3.79 21.78 7.33
CA ASP A 62 3.12 22.99 7.80
C ASP A 62 1.79 22.70 8.49
N LEU A 63 1.02 21.72 8.01
CA LEU A 63 -0.17 21.18 8.69
C LEU A 63 0.21 20.68 10.10
N ALA A 64 1.25 19.86 10.19
CA ALA A 64 1.69 19.29 11.47
C ALA A 64 2.08 20.38 12.48
N ARG A 65 2.77 21.44 12.04
CA ARG A 65 3.11 22.59 12.91
C ARG A 65 1.88 23.30 13.47
N GLN A 66 0.78 23.28 12.73
CA GLN A 66 -0.47 23.93 13.10
C GLN A 66 -1.43 22.98 13.85
N GLY A 67 -0.95 21.80 14.26
CA GLY A 67 -1.77 20.77 14.92
C GLY A 67 -2.78 20.10 13.98
N ALA A 68 -2.66 20.35 12.67
CA ALA A 68 -3.48 19.72 11.66
C ALA A 68 -2.82 18.44 11.12
N ALA A 69 -3.65 17.55 10.61
CA ALA A 69 -3.25 16.41 9.81
C ALA A 69 -4.04 16.46 8.50
N PRO A 70 -3.62 15.73 7.44
CA PRO A 70 -4.37 15.71 6.19
C PRO A 70 -5.88 15.48 6.36
N PRO A 71 -6.39 14.60 7.24
CA PRO A 71 -7.83 14.45 7.51
C PRO A 71 -8.60 15.72 7.88
N HIS A 72 -7.90 16.72 8.40
CA HIS A 72 -8.49 18.00 8.79
C HIS A 72 -8.67 18.92 7.58
N ILE A 73 -7.99 18.67 6.45
CA ILE A 73 -8.13 19.43 5.21
C ILE A 73 -9.59 19.39 4.74
N ARG A 74 -10.12 20.56 4.38
CA ARG A 74 -11.47 20.75 3.83
C ARG A 74 -11.43 21.30 2.42
N THR A 75 -10.41 22.07 2.10
CA THR A 75 -10.14 22.52 0.74
C THR A 75 -8.66 22.48 0.47
N LEU A 76 -8.32 22.16 -0.77
CA LEU A 76 -6.96 22.23 -1.29
C LEU A 76 -6.97 23.01 -2.59
N THR A 77 -6.04 23.95 -2.70
CA THR A 77 -5.71 24.63 -3.95
C THR A 77 -4.30 24.24 -4.34
N ILE A 78 -4.15 23.78 -5.58
CA ILE A 78 -2.85 23.53 -6.21
C ILE A 78 -2.67 24.57 -7.31
N THR A 79 -1.60 25.34 -7.19
CA THR A 79 -1.17 26.30 -8.21
C THR A 79 -0.07 25.66 -9.04
N THR A 80 -0.09 25.85 -10.37
CA THR A 80 0.99 25.41 -11.28
C THR A 80 1.23 26.43 -12.40
N PRO A 81 2.48 26.62 -12.85
CA PRO A 81 2.79 27.49 -13.99
C PRO A 81 2.41 26.89 -15.34
N ASP A 82 2.32 25.56 -15.41
CA ASP A 82 2.05 24.83 -16.64
C ASP A 82 0.85 23.90 -16.47
N PRO A 83 -0.37 24.37 -16.79
CA PRO A 83 -1.58 23.56 -16.74
C PRO A 83 -1.54 22.31 -17.64
N ASP A 84 -0.99 22.43 -18.84
CA ASP A 84 -1.00 21.33 -19.80
C ASP A 84 -0.05 20.21 -19.36
N ALA A 85 1.13 20.56 -18.83
CA ALA A 85 2.04 19.59 -18.23
C ALA A 85 1.46 18.92 -16.98
N PHE A 86 0.66 19.65 -16.19
CA PHE A 86 -0.01 19.11 -15.00
C PHE A 86 -1.09 18.09 -15.38
N ASP A 87 -1.94 18.40 -16.35
CA ASP A 87 -2.96 17.47 -16.85
C ASP A 87 -2.31 16.19 -17.39
N ALA A 88 -1.18 16.29 -18.09
CA ALA A 88 -0.45 15.13 -18.61
C ALA A 88 0.17 14.25 -17.50
N ALA A 89 0.55 14.84 -16.36
CA ALA A 89 1.15 14.15 -15.22
C ALA A 89 0.14 13.75 -14.14
N LEU A 90 -1.15 14.03 -14.34
CA LEU A 90 -2.20 13.84 -13.33
C LEU A 90 -2.24 12.44 -12.69
N PRO A 91 -2.06 11.32 -13.43
CA PRO A 91 -2.02 9.98 -12.84
C PRO A 91 -0.88 9.80 -11.84
N GLU A 92 0.31 10.30 -12.18
CA GLU A 92 1.50 10.23 -11.33
C GLU A 92 1.34 11.16 -10.11
N ILE A 93 0.79 12.36 -10.34
CA ILE A 93 0.50 13.34 -9.29
C ILE A 93 -0.50 12.77 -8.28
N ASP A 94 -1.61 12.14 -8.73
CA ASP A 94 -2.60 11.53 -7.85
C ASP A 94 -1.98 10.43 -6.97
N LEU A 95 -1.10 9.60 -7.53
CA LEU A 95 -0.37 8.58 -6.75
C LEU A 95 0.57 9.20 -5.72
N LEU A 96 1.44 10.13 -6.12
CA LEU A 96 2.39 10.80 -5.21
C LEU A 96 1.66 11.58 -4.11
N TYR A 97 0.52 12.15 -4.47
CA TYR A 97 -0.35 12.88 -3.57
C TYR A 97 -0.96 11.97 -2.50
N ARG A 98 -1.58 10.85 -2.91
CA ARG A 98 -2.12 9.83 -1.99
C ARG A 98 -1.04 9.28 -1.09
N GLU A 99 0.15 9.11 -1.66
CA GLU A 99 1.32 8.64 -0.96
C GLU A 99 1.70 9.56 0.21
N ILE A 100 1.61 10.88 0.04
CA ILE A 100 2.08 11.87 1.05
C ILE A 100 0.99 12.33 2.00
N LEU A 101 -0.18 12.68 1.46
CA LEU A 101 -1.25 13.30 2.25
C LEU A 101 -2.32 12.27 2.64
N GLY A 102 -2.41 11.13 1.95
CA GLY A 102 -3.48 10.14 2.15
C GLY A 102 -4.86 10.67 1.77
N GLY A 103 -5.84 9.78 1.55
CA GLY A 103 -7.25 10.19 1.53
C GLY A 103 -7.79 10.98 0.33
N ASN A 104 -9.08 11.30 0.46
CA ASN A 104 -9.90 12.09 -0.47
C ASN A 104 -10.40 13.33 0.29
N PHE A 105 -10.03 14.52 -0.19
CA PHE A 105 -10.33 15.81 0.46
C PHE A 105 -11.50 16.55 -0.17
N GLY A 106 -12.26 15.89 -1.03
CA GLY A 106 -13.31 16.50 -1.84
C GLY A 106 -12.76 17.22 -3.07
N ASP A 107 -13.35 18.36 -3.42
CA ASP A 107 -12.96 19.15 -4.60
C ASP A 107 -11.58 19.80 -4.42
N ILE A 108 -10.69 19.59 -5.38
CA ILE A 108 -9.37 20.22 -5.43
C ILE A 108 -9.36 21.27 -6.52
N ALA A 109 -9.08 22.52 -6.16
CA ALA A 109 -8.96 23.59 -7.13
C ALA A 109 -7.57 23.57 -7.77
N LEU A 110 -7.52 23.42 -9.09
CA LEU A 110 -6.32 23.69 -9.88
C LEU A 110 -6.36 25.12 -10.39
N VAL A 111 -5.30 25.88 -10.14
CA VAL A 111 -5.19 27.30 -10.52
C VAL A 111 -3.89 27.52 -11.27
N LYS A 112 -3.95 28.28 -12.38
CA LYS A 112 -2.73 28.72 -13.07
C LYS A 112 -2.05 29.82 -12.25
N GLY A 113 -0.74 29.69 -12.02
CA GLY A 113 0.05 30.73 -11.36
C GLY A 113 1.50 30.74 -11.83
N ASP A 114 2.43 31.21 -11.00
CA ASP A 114 3.83 31.39 -11.39
C ASP A 114 4.76 30.25 -10.92
N SER A 115 4.32 29.44 -9.96
CA SER A 115 5.09 28.33 -9.38
C SER A 115 4.16 27.23 -8.86
N VAL A 116 4.74 26.07 -8.55
CA VAL A 116 3.98 25.00 -7.91
C VAL A 116 3.79 25.36 -6.43
N THR A 117 2.54 25.39 -5.97
CA THR A 117 2.22 25.67 -4.56
C THR A 117 0.97 24.91 -4.14
N PHE A 118 0.99 24.39 -2.92
CA PHE A 118 -0.14 23.74 -2.29
C PHE A 118 -0.62 24.63 -1.15
N THR A 119 -1.91 24.93 -1.11
CA THR A 119 -2.54 25.68 -0.01
C THR A 119 -3.78 24.95 0.45
N ALA A 120 -3.79 24.53 1.71
CA ALA A 120 -4.90 23.82 2.32
C ALA A 120 -5.55 24.67 3.42
N VAL A 121 -6.89 24.65 3.46
CA VAL A 121 -7.64 25.07 4.66
C VAL A 121 -8.02 23.80 5.40
N ALA A 122 -7.64 23.73 6.68
CA ALA A 122 -7.92 22.61 7.55
C ALA A 122 -8.71 23.04 8.80
N HIS A 123 -9.65 22.19 9.23
CA HIS A 123 -10.43 22.39 10.46
C HIS A 123 -9.94 21.39 11.51
N VAL A 124 -9.15 21.88 12.46
CA VAL A 124 -8.56 21.08 13.52
C VAL A 124 -9.59 20.91 14.65
N PRO A 125 -10.04 19.68 14.93
CA PRO A 125 -10.90 19.43 16.08
C PRO A 125 -10.14 19.67 17.40
N PRO A 126 -10.85 19.89 18.53
CA PRO A 126 -10.22 19.90 19.85
C PRO A 126 -9.45 18.59 20.08
N ALA A 127 -8.24 18.68 20.61
CA ALA A 127 -7.48 17.49 20.97
C ALA A 127 -8.18 16.77 22.15
N SER A 128 -8.75 15.59 21.89
CA SER A 128 -9.22 14.69 22.96
C SER A 128 -8.07 13.83 23.48
N LYS A 129 -8.09 13.57 24.79
CA LYS A 129 -7.21 12.62 25.47
C LYS A 129 -7.90 11.32 25.84
N ASP A 130 -9.17 11.18 25.46
CA ASP A 130 -9.92 9.96 25.69
C ASP A 130 -9.37 8.84 24.77
N PRO A 131 -9.15 7.63 25.31
CA PRO A 131 -8.72 6.51 24.48
C PRO A 131 -9.79 6.15 23.45
N VAL A 132 -9.35 5.94 22.20
CA VAL A 132 -10.20 5.48 21.09
C VAL A 132 -9.94 4.02 20.73
N TYR A 133 -8.75 3.51 21.04
CA TYR A 133 -8.39 2.09 20.91
C TYR A 133 -7.33 1.75 21.95
N LEU A 134 -7.52 0.67 22.71
CA LEU A 134 -6.68 0.32 23.86
C LEU A 134 -6.46 1.53 24.79
N ASP A 135 -5.21 1.87 25.09
CA ASP A 135 -4.80 3.04 25.88
C ASP A 135 -4.38 4.24 25.01
N TYR A 136 -4.61 4.19 23.69
CA TYR A 136 -4.25 5.25 22.75
C TYR A 136 -5.38 6.25 22.58
N ASP A 137 -5.07 7.54 22.77
CA ASP A 137 -5.85 8.62 22.15
C ASP A 137 -5.62 8.61 20.62
N ALA A 138 -6.47 9.30 19.86
CA ALA A 138 -6.41 9.28 18.39
C ALA A 138 -5.07 9.80 17.83
N ALA A 139 -4.39 10.71 18.54
CA ALA A 139 -3.12 11.28 18.12
C ALA A 139 -1.97 10.27 18.30
N LYS A 140 -1.88 9.62 19.46
CA LYS A 140 -0.90 8.56 19.73
C LYS A 140 -1.15 7.38 18.79
N LEU A 141 -2.41 6.98 18.60
CA LEU A 141 -2.77 5.92 17.66
C LEU A 141 -2.33 6.27 16.23
N SER A 142 -2.55 7.50 15.79
CA SER A 142 -2.10 7.94 14.46
C SER A 142 -0.58 7.83 14.29
N MET A 143 0.20 8.09 15.34
CA MET A 143 1.66 7.92 15.29
C MET A 143 2.07 6.46 15.14
N GLU A 144 1.43 5.54 15.86
CA GLU A 144 1.69 4.09 15.75
C GLU A 144 1.49 3.57 14.32
N TYR A 145 0.54 4.15 13.58
CA TYR A 145 0.25 3.80 12.18
C TYR A 145 0.89 4.76 11.15
N SER A 146 1.87 5.57 11.55
CA SER A 146 2.57 6.49 10.65
C SER A 146 4.05 6.13 10.48
N PRO A 147 4.40 5.03 9.78
CA PRO A 147 5.79 4.66 9.53
C PRO A 147 6.66 5.81 8.98
N ARG A 148 6.09 6.64 8.10
CA ARG A 148 6.75 7.80 7.49
C ARG A 148 7.17 8.87 8.50
N VAL A 149 6.43 9.00 9.60
CA VAL A 149 6.75 9.94 10.67
C VAL A 149 7.85 9.37 11.55
N SER A 150 7.82 8.06 11.81
CA SER A 150 8.85 7.39 12.62
C SER A 150 10.19 7.20 11.92
N VAL A 151 10.25 7.25 10.58
CA VAL A 151 11.46 7.01 9.78
C VAL A 151 11.82 8.27 8.99
N PRO A 152 12.80 9.08 9.44
CA PRO A 152 13.18 10.32 8.78
C PRO A 152 13.59 10.15 7.30
N GLU A 153 14.18 9.01 6.95
CA GLU A 153 14.67 8.70 5.61
C GLU A 153 13.63 8.04 4.70
N ALA A 154 12.37 7.90 5.14
CA ALA A 154 11.32 7.18 4.40
C ALA A 154 11.18 7.69 2.95
N ALA A 155 11.18 9.00 2.78
CA ALA A 155 11.07 9.66 1.48
C ALA A 155 12.21 9.28 0.51
N GLN A 156 13.45 9.20 1.02
CA GLN A 156 14.63 8.84 0.24
C GLN A 156 14.63 7.36 -0.11
N ILE A 157 14.26 6.49 0.84
CA ILE A 157 14.17 5.04 0.63
C ILE A 157 13.13 4.73 -0.45
N MET A 158 11.93 5.31 -0.35
CA MET A 158 10.86 5.09 -1.35
C MET A 158 11.23 5.63 -2.74
N ALA A 159 11.97 6.74 -2.81
CA ALA A 159 12.50 7.24 -4.08
C ALA A 159 13.51 6.26 -4.69
N ALA A 160 14.40 5.68 -3.88
CA ALA A 160 15.34 4.65 -4.32
C ALA A 160 14.61 3.40 -4.83
N TRP A 161 13.57 2.95 -4.12
CA TRP A 161 12.71 1.84 -4.56
C TRP A 161 12.14 2.09 -5.95
N ARG A 162 11.57 3.27 -6.18
CA ARG A 162 10.96 3.61 -7.47
C ARG A 162 11.98 3.56 -8.62
N VAL A 163 13.20 4.05 -8.38
CA VAL A 163 14.29 4.00 -9.36
C VAL A 163 14.69 2.55 -9.67
N ASP A 164 15.03 1.78 -8.65
CA ASP A 164 15.53 0.41 -8.80
C ASP A 164 14.43 -0.53 -9.30
N GLY A 165 13.22 -0.37 -8.78
CA GLY A 165 12.02 -1.09 -9.16
C GLY A 165 11.65 -0.88 -10.62
N THR A 166 11.54 0.38 -11.08
CA THR A 166 11.24 0.69 -12.48
C THR A 166 12.34 0.18 -13.42
N ALA A 167 13.61 0.24 -12.99
CA ALA A 167 14.71 -0.33 -13.75
C ALA A 167 14.58 -1.86 -13.89
N HIS A 168 14.26 -2.56 -12.79
CA HIS A 168 14.09 -4.01 -12.80
C HIS A 168 12.82 -4.45 -13.53
N GLN A 169 11.74 -3.67 -13.49
CA GLN A 169 10.48 -3.97 -14.15
C GLN A 169 10.62 -4.20 -15.66
N LYS A 170 11.61 -3.55 -16.29
CA LYS A 170 11.95 -3.73 -17.72
C LYS A 170 12.48 -5.12 -18.05
N THR A 171 12.85 -5.90 -17.03
CA THR A 171 13.34 -7.28 -17.16
C THR A 171 12.23 -8.33 -17.00
N ARG A 172 10.97 -7.90 -16.79
CA ARG A 172 9.84 -8.83 -16.70
C ARG A 172 9.75 -9.70 -17.94
N THR A 173 9.41 -10.97 -17.73
CA THR A 173 9.16 -11.94 -18.80
C THR A 173 7.84 -11.66 -19.51
N ALA A 174 6.80 -11.34 -18.73
CA ALA A 174 5.48 -11.00 -19.26
C ALA A 174 4.74 -10.09 -18.28
N GLU A 175 3.72 -9.41 -18.80
CA GLU A 175 2.70 -8.74 -18.01
C GLU A 175 1.38 -9.48 -18.21
N ILE A 176 0.78 -9.95 -17.12
CA ILE A 176 -0.46 -10.71 -17.13
C ILE A 176 -1.58 -9.81 -16.65
N SER A 177 -2.67 -9.71 -17.41
CA SER A 177 -3.92 -9.09 -16.97
C SER A 177 -4.83 -10.16 -16.39
N TYR A 178 -5.35 -9.92 -15.18
CA TYR A 178 -6.28 -10.84 -14.49
C TYR A 178 -7.69 -10.24 -14.33
N GLY A 179 -7.91 -9.03 -14.84
CA GLY A 179 -9.16 -8.29 -14.73
C GLY A 179 -9.21 -7.11 -15.72
N PRO A 180 -10.35 -6.41 -15.80
CA PRO A 180 -10.60 -5.42 -16.85
C PRO A 180 -9.92 -4.06 -16.64
N ASP A 181 -9.45 -3.79 -15.42
CA ASP A 181 -8.81 -2.52 -15.04
C ASP A 181 -7.30 -2.57 -15.31
N SER A 182 -6.71 -1.42 -15.63
CA SER A 182 -5.26 -1.20 -15.66
C SER A 182 -4.53 -1.62 -14.37
N ALA A 183 -5.20 -1.54 -13.22
CA ALA A 183 -4.66 -2.01 -11.94
C ALA A 183 -4.66 -3.54 -11.81
N HIS A 184 -5.46 -4.27 -12.60
CA HIS A 184 -5.54 -5.73 -12.57
C HIS A 184 -4.42 -6.40 -13.36
N THR A 185 -3.17 -6.13 -12.97
CA THR A 185 -1.98 -6.60 -13.68
C THR A 185 -0.94 -7.24 -12.76
N ILE A 186 -0.15 -8.15 -13.33
CA ILE A 186 0.92 -8.88 -12.64
C ILE A 186 2.16 -8.85 -13.54
N ASP A 187 3.31 -8.50 -12.97
CA ASP A 187 4.59 -8.66 -13.66
C ASP A 187 5.19 -10.03 -13.33
N LEU A 188 5.36 -10.86 -14.36
CA LEU A 188 5.93 -12.20 -14.22
C LEU A 188 7.42 -12.17 -14.55
N TYR A 189 8.23 -12.77 -13.68
CA TYR A 189 9.67 -12.97 -13.85
C TYR A 189 9.97 -14.47 -13.79
N LEU A 190 10.41 -15.06 -14.90
CA LEU A 190 10.83 -16.45 -14.94
C LEU A 190 12.35 -16.58 -14.74
N PRO A 191 12.81 -17.57 -13.94
CA PRO A 191 14.22 -17.88 -13.82
C PRO A 191 14.78 -18.44 -15.15
N GLN A 192 16.00 -18.04 -15.49
CA GLN A 192 16.63 -18.47 -16.74
C GLN A 192 16.93 -19.98 -16.72
N GLY A 193 16.46 -20.70 -17.73
CA GLY A 193 16.82 -22.10 -17.97
C GLY A 193 16.13 -23.12 -17.05
N ILE A 194 15.21 -22.71 -16.18
CA ILE A 194 14.43 -23.60 -15.32
C ILE A 194 13.00 -23.67 -15.86
N LYS A 195 12.57 -24.89 -16.19
CA LYS A 195 11.18 -25.17 -16.59
C LYS A 195 10.37 -25.52 -15.35
N ASN A 196 9.10 -25.11 -15.33
CA ASN A 196 8.16 -25.39 -14.24
C ASN A 196 8.76 -25.02 -12.88
N ALA A 197 9.35 -23.82 -12.79
CA ALA A 197 9.86 -23.32 -11.52
C ALA A 197 8.68 -23.12 -10.54
N PRO A 198 8.87 -23.30 -9.22
CA PRO A 198 7.87 -22.90 -8.24
C PRO A 198 7.55 -21.41 -8.38
N LEU A 199 6.31 -21.02 -8.08
CA LEU A 199 5.87 -19.63 -8.16
C LEU A 199 5.86 -18.99 -6.76
N HIS A 200 6.42 -17.80 -6.66
CA HIS A 200 6.28 -16.91 -5.52
C HIS A 200 5.54 -15.64 -5.93
N VAL A 201 4.39 -15.36 -5.32
CA VAL A 201 3.63 -14.12 -5.55
C VAL A 201 4.04 -13.09 -4.50
N TYR A 202 4.43 -11.90 -4.94
CA TYR A 202 4.73 -10.77 -4.06
C TYR A 202 3.64 -9.70 -4.18
N ILE A 203 3.13 -9.24 -3.05
CA ILE A 203 2.06 -8.22 -2.95
C ILE A 203 2.61 -6.97 -2.25
N HIS A 204 2.61 -5.84 -2.94
CA HIS A 204 3.16 -4.58 -2.39
C HIS A 204 2.29 -3.98 -1.28
N GLY A 205 2.88 -3.07 -0.50
CA GLY A 205 2.21 -2.31 0.55
C GLY A 205 1.58 -1.01 0.06
N GLY A 206 1.49 -0.01 0.95
CA GLY A 206 0.97 1.32 0.61
C GLY A 206 -0.42 1.65 1.18
N TYR A 207 -0.79 1.01 2.31
CA TYR A 207 -2.08 1.22 2.98
C TYR A 207 -3.29 1.09 2.05
N TRP A 208 -3.23 0.17 1.08
CA TRP A 208 -4.27 -0.04 0.05
C TRP A 208 -4.61 1.19 -0.78
N GLN A 209 -3.90 2.31 -0.64
CA GLN A 209 -4.27 3.59 -1.24
C GLN A 209 -3.11 4.23 -2.04
N ALA A 210 -1.95 3.58 -2.07
CA ALA A 210 -0.76 4.06 -2.76
C ALA A 210 0.15 2.90 -3.21
N LEU A 211 1.18 3.25 -3.98
CA LEU A 211 2.18 2.37 -4.59
C LEU A 211 1.67 1.53 -5.76
N ASP A 212 2.60 0.89 -6.45
CA ASP A 212 2.39 0.00 -7.58
C ASP A 212 3.41 -1.15 -7.55
N LYS A 213 3.08 -2.30 -8.16
CA LYS A 213 4.00 -3.45 -8.31
C LYS A 213 5.40 -3.07 -8.82
N LYS A 214 5.52 -2.02 -9.64
CA LYS A 214 6.81 -1.56 -10.20
C LYS A 214 7.72 -0.92 -9.14
N ASP A 215 7.18 -0.33 -8.08
CA ASP A 215 7.96 0.38 -7.07
C ASP A 215 8.87 -0.59 -6.29
N ASN A 216 8.46 -1.85 -6.12
CA ASN A 216 9.23 -2.86 -5.38
C ASN A 216 9.71 -4.03 -6.25
N ALA A 217 9.62 -3.93 -7.58
CA ALA A 217 9.98 -5.03 -8.48
C ALA A 217 11.41 -5.56 -8.25
N HIS A 218 12.36 -4.68 -7.92
CA HIS A 218 13.76 -5.04 -7.68
C HIS A 218 13.96 -6.05 -6.52
N LEU A 219 13.04 -6.10 -5.55
CA LEU A 219 13.08 -7.05 -4.43
C LEU A 219 12.93 -8.51 -4.90
N CYS A 220 12.31 -8.72 -6.06
CA CYS A 220 12.07 -10.04 -6.63
C CYS A 220 13.35 -10.66 -7.23
N LYS A 221 14.34 -9.82 -7.59
CA LYS A 221 15.51 -10.23 -8.38
C LYS A 221 16.25 -11.43 -7.78
N LYS A 222 16.55 -11.38 -6.48
CA LYS A 222 17.30 -12.44 -5.79
C LYS A 222 16.50 -13.73 -5.60
N ILE A 223 15.17 -13.64 -5.59
CA ILE A 223 14.29 -14.82 -5.54
C ILE A 223 14.30 -15.50 -6.92
N VAL A 224 14.24 -14.72 -8.00
CA VAL A 224 14.37 -15.23 -9.38
C VAL A 224 15.73 -15.89 -9.61
N GLU A 225 16.82 -15.25 -9.17
CA GLU A 225 18.18 -15.82 -9.23
C GLU A 225 18.31 -17.14 -8.44
N ALA A 226 17.45 -17.38 -7.44
CA ALA A 226 17.40 -18.62 -6.68
C ALA A 226 16.63 -19.75 -7.38
N GLY A 227 16.13 -19.51 -8.60
CA GLY A 227 15.43 -20.49 -9.43
C GLY A 227 13.92 -20.58 -9.19
N ILE A 228 13.32 -19.52 -8.67
CA ILE A 228 11.89 -19.42 -8.35
C ILE A 228 11.26 -18.41 -9.32
N ALA A 229 10.13 -18.73 -9.93
CA ALA A 229 9.35 -17.74 -10.68
C ALA A 229 8.72 -16.73 -9.72
N VAL A 230 8.68 -15.45 -10.09
CA VAL A 230 8.06 -14.42 -9.25
C VAL A 230 6.94 -13.71 -10.00
N ALA A 231 5.78 -13.58 -9.36
CA ALA A 231 4.66 -12.78 -9.82
C ALA A 231 4.50 -11.56 -8.90
N ALA A 232 4.88 -10.38 -9.36
CA ALA A 232 4.64 -9.13 -8.63
C ALA A 232 3.22 -8.62 -8.97
N LEU A 233 2.32 -8.72 -8.00
CA LEU A 233 0.89 -8.46 -8.16
C LEU A 233 0.59 -6.98 -7.90
N ASN A 234 -0.16 -6.36 -8.81
CA ASN A 234 -0.79 -5.06 -8.63
C ASN A 234 -2.28 -5.23 -8.32
N TYR A 235 -2.89 -4.27 -7.62
CA TYR A 235 -4.31 -4.30 -7.27
C TYR A 235 -4.91 -2.87 -7.28
N PRO A 236 -6.23 -2.71 -7.46
CA PRO A 236 -6.90 -1.41 -7.35
C PRO A 236 -6.71 -0.77 -5.98
N LEU A 237 -6.79 0.55 -5.90
CA LEU A 237 -6.51 1.29 -4.66
C LEU A 237 -7.79 1.91 -4.07
N CYS A 238 -7.83 2.12 -2.75
CA CYS A 238 -8.82 2.94 -2.08
C CYS A 238 -8.68 4.42 -2.50
N PRO A 239 -9.77 5.22 -2.55
CA PRO A 239 -11.15 4.88 -2.18
C PRO A 239 -12.09 4.28 -3.26
N PRO A 240 -11.79 4.17 -4.57
CA PRO A 240 -12.75 3.57 -5.52
C PRO A 240 -12.96 2.08 -5.29
N ALA A 241 -11.91 1.37 -4.87
CA ALA A 241 -12.02 0.00 -4.39
C ALA A 241 -12.07 0.04 -2.86
N SER A 242 -13.01 -0.68 -2.26
CA SER A 242 -12.96 -0.98 -0.84
C SER A 242 -11.84 -1.99 -0.56
N ILE A 243 -11.37 -2.12 0.69
CA ILE A 243 -10.43 -3.19 1.05
C ILE A 243 -11.03 -4.58 0.74
N GLY A 244 -12.36 -4.74 0.86
CA GLY A 244 -13.05 -5.98 0.49
C GLY A 244 -12.97 -6.31 -1.01
N ASP A 245 -13.08 -5.29 -1.87
CA ASP A 245 -12.87 -5.43 -3.32
C ASP A 245 -11.42 -5.85 -3.60
N ILE A 246 -10.45 -5.19 -2.97
CA ILE A 246 -9.02 -5.49 -3.14
C ILE A 246 -8.69 -6.92 -2.70
N VAL A 247 -9.28 -7.41 -1.60
CA VAL A 247 -9.13 -8.82 -1.19
C VAL A 247 -9.72 -9.76 -2.25
N THR A 248 -10.87 -9.40 -2.83
CA THR A 248 -11.51 -10.18 -3.90
C THR A 248 -10.65 -10.20 -5.17
N ASP A 249 -10.06 -9.07 -5.54
CA ASP A 249 -9.17 -8.96 -6.71
C ASP A 249 -7.89 -9.79 -6.51
N CYS A 250 -7.31 -9.77 -5.31
CA CYS A 250 -6.16 -10.62 -4.99
C CYS A 250 -6.50 -12.12 -5.06
N ARG A 251 -7.72 -12.53 -4.67
CA ARG A 251 -8.19 -13.90 -4.84
C ARG A 251 -8.33 -14.26 -6.31
N THR A 252 -8.93 -13.37 -7.10
CA THR A 252 -9.06 -13.51 -8.56
C THR A 252 -7.69 -13.65 -9.23
N ALA A 253 -6.72 -12.83 -8.83
CA ALA A 253 -5.35 -12.89 -9.35
C ALA A 253 -4.67 -14.24 -9.06
N LEU A 254 -4.78 -14.76 -7.83
CA LEU A 254 -4.21 -16.06 -7.47
C LEU A 254 -4.89 -17.22 -8.23
N ALA A 255 -6.21 -17.20 -8.35
CA ALA A 255 -6.96 -18.16 -9.15
C ALA A 255 -6.51 -18.12 -10.62
N HIS A 256 -6.36 -16.91 -11.18
CA HIS A 256 -5.89 -16.73 -12.54
C HIS A 256 -4.46 -17.26 -12.75
N LEU A 257 -3.54 -17.01 -11.82
CA LEU A 257 -2.18 -17.54 -11.88
C LEU A 257 -2.17 -19.07 -11.89
N TYR A 258 -2.95 -19.70 -11.00
CA TYR A 258 -3.09 -21.16 -10.97
C TYR A 258 -3.61 -21.72 -12.30
N GLN A 259 -4.72 -21.16 -12.80
CA GLN A 259 -5.37 -21.62 -14.05
C GLN A 259 -4.52 -21.38 -15.31
N THR A 260 -3.53 -20.49 -15.25
CA THR A 260 -2.72 -20.10 -16.41
C THR A 260 -1.25 -20.50 -16.31
N ALA A 261 -0.89 -21.31 -15.31
CA ALA A 261 0.49 -21.71 -15.04
C ALA A 261 1.19 -22.37 -16.24
N ASP A 262 0.55 -23.34 -16.88
CA ASP A 262 1.09 -24.05 -18.06
C ASP A 262 1.42 -23.10 -19.20
N ARG A 263 0.57 -22.10 -19.43
CA ARG A 263 0.77 -21.07 -20.47
C ARG A 263 1.95 -20.16 -20.13
N ASN A 264 2.17 -19.91 -18.85
CA ASN A 264 3.11 -18.92 -18.36
C ASN A 264 4.46 -19.53 -17.88
N GLY A 265 4.59 -20.85 -17.83
CA GLY A 265 5.87 -21.55 -17.64
C GLY A 265 6.34 -21.74 -16.20
N TYR A 266 5.44 -21.78 -15.23
CA TYR A 266 5.72 -22.08 -13.81
C TYR A 266 4.83 -23.23 -13.30
N ASP A 267 5.15 -23.75 -12.11
CA ASP A 267 4.46 -24.84 -11.46
C ASP A 267 3.21 -24.36 -10.69
N ALA A 268 2.01 -24.80 -11.13
CA ALA A 268 0.75 -24.52 -10.44
C ALA A 268 0.64 -25.20 -9.07
N ASP A 269 1.35 -26.32 -8.88
CA ASP A 269 1.28 -27.12 -7.66
C ASP A 269 2.16 -26.55 -6.55
N TRP A 270 2.98 -25.54 -6.84
CA TRP A 270 3.85 -24.91 -5.85
C TRP A 270 3.81 -23.38 -5.87
N ILE A 271 2.67 -22.83 -5.44
CA ILE A 271 2.45 -21.39 -5.28
C ILE A 271 2.68 -20.99 -3.83
N THR A 272 3.57 -20.04 -3.60
CA THR A 272 3.81 -19.39 -2.30
C THR A 272 3.59 -17.90 -2.41
N ILE A 273 3.30 -17.23 -1.30
CA ILE A 273 3.00 -15.80 -1.32
C ILE A 273 3.77 -15.04 -0.23
N SER A 274 4.15 -13.80 -0.53
CA SER A 274 4.57 -12.83 0.47
C SER A 274 4.01 -11.45 0.18
N GLY A 275 4.04 -10.58 1.18
CA GLY A 275 3.60 -9.22 1.00
C GLY A 275 4.00 -8.33 2.15
N HIS A 276 4.11 -7.03 1.86
CA HIS A 276 4.58 -6.02 2.80
C HIS A 276 3.45 -5.10 3.24
N SER A 277 3.36 -4.78 4.53
CA SER A 277 2.39 -3.81 5.07
C SER A 277 0.95 -4.21 4.71
N ALA A 278 0.22 -3.39 3.97
CA ALA A 278 -1.07 -3.73 3.37
C ALA A 278 -1.05 -5.04 2.55
N GLY A 279 0.05 -5.35 1.86
CA GLY A 279 0.26 -6.63 1.18
C GLY A 279 0.44 -7.80 2.15
N GLY A 280 1.01 -7.56 3.33
CA GLY A 280 1.11 -8.55 4.41
C GLY A 280 -0.26 -8.89 5.01
N HIS A 281 -1.16 -7.92 5.09
CA HIS A 281 -2.58 -8.16 5.37
C HIS A 281 -3.23 -9.02 4.27
N LEU A 282 -3.01 -8.67 3.00
CA LEU A 282 -3.59 -9.40 1.86
C LEU A 282 -3.12 -10.87 1.85
N VAL A 283 -1.84 -11.13 2.18
CA VAL A 283 -1.34 -12.50 2.39
C VAL A 283 -2.15 -13.27 3.43
N ALA A 284 -2.46 -12.64 4.57
CA ALA A 284 -3.23 -13.28 5.63
C ALA A 284 -4.69 -13.54 5.21
N MET A 285 -5.32 -12.60 4.48
CA MET A 285 -6.66 -12.79 3.92
C MET A 285 -6.71 -13.92 2.87
N LEU A 286 -5.67 -14.04 2.04
CA LEU A 286 -5.53 -15.14 1.07
C LEU A 286 -5.32 -16.49 1.78
N ALA A 287 -4.54 -16.51 2.86
CA ALA A 287 -4.36 -17.71 3.69
C ALA A 287 -5.65 -18.15 4.41
N ALA A 288 -6.54 -17.21 4.73
CA ALA A 288 -7.86 -17.47 5.29
C ALA A 288 -8.93 -17.86 4.24
N THR A 289 -8.58 -17.91 2.95
CA THR A 289 -9.55 -18.17 1.88
C THR A 289 -9.80 -19.67 1.69
N HIS A 290 -11.07 -20.05 1.58
CA HIS A 290 -11.47 -21.40 1.17
C HIS A 290 -11.60 -21.45 -0.36
N TRP A 291 -10.49 -21.76 -1.04
CA TRP A 291 -10.37 -21.69 -2.50
C TRP A 291 -11.47 -22.42 -3.31
N PRO A 292 -11.92 -23.62 -2.92
CA PRO A 292 -13.05 -24.30 -3.59
C PRO A 292 -14.39 -23.53 -3.56
N GLN A 293 -14.57 -22.54 -2.68
CA GLN A 293 -15.74 -21.64 -2.71
C GLN A 293 -15.62 -20.53 -3.76
N ILE A 294 -14.40 -20.16 -4.13
CA ILE A 294 -14.14 -19.19 -5.20
C ILE A 294 -14.34 -19.87 -6.55
N ASP A 295 -13.72 -21.05 -6.72
CA ASP A 295 -13.88 -21.89 -7.89
C ASP A 295 -13.63 -23.36 -7.48
N PRO A 296 -14.57 -24.30 -7.75
CA PRO A 296 -14.44 -25.71 -7.37
C PRO A 296 -13.19 -26.42 -7.90
N ASP A 297 -12.58 -25.92 -8.98
CA ASP A 297 -11.37 -26.50 -9.58
C ASP A 297 -10.08 -26.04 -8.86
N LEU A 298 -10.17 -25.05 -7.95
CA LEU A 298 -9.03 -24.62 -7.14
C LEU A 298 -8.79 -25.56 -5.96
N PRO A 299 -7.55 -26.02 -5.75
CA PRO A 299 -7.23 -26.89 -4.63
C PRO A 299 -7.37 -26.15 -3.30
N ARG A 300 -7.83 -26.86 -2.26
CA ARG A 300 -7.93 -26.32 -0.90
C ARG A 300 -6.58 -25.81 -0.38
N ASP A 301 -5.51 -26.48 -0.76
CA ASP A 301 -4.12 -26.16 -0.43
C ASP A 301 -3.42 -25.41 -1.57
N LEU A 302 -4.11 -24.51 -2.28
CA LEU A 302 -3.56 -23.68 -3.35
C LEU A 302 -2.24 -23.01 -2.96
N ILE A 303 -2.18 -22.48 -1.74
CA ILE A 303 -0.99 -21.83 -1.20
C ILE A 303 -0.17 -22.86 -0.43
N LYS A 304 1.11 -22.99 -0.76
CA LYS A 304 2.08 -23.89 -0.10
C LYS A 304 2.93 -23.20 0.98
N GLY A 305 2.86 -21.88 1.07
CA GLY A 305 3.66 -21.10 2.00
C GLY A 305 3.34 -19.61 2.00
N THR A 306 3.39 -18.97 3.17
CA THR A 306 3.04 -17.56 3.34
C THR A 306 4.06 -16.81 4.20
N VAL A 307 4.44 -15.60 3.78
CA VAL A 307 5.26 -14.67 4.57
C VAL A 307 4.62 -13.29 4.57
N SER A 308 4.04 -12.89 5.69
CA SER A 308 3.52 -11.54 5.91
C SER A 308 4.61 -10.68 6.54
N ILE A 309 4.99 -9.58 5.88
CA ILE A 309 6.07 -8.68 6.32
C ILE A 309 5.41 -7.38 6.81
N SER A 310 5.48 -7.13 8.10
CA SER A 310 4.90 -5.95 8.76
C SER A 310 3.41 -5.79 8.47
N GLY A 311 2.69 -6.92 8.43
CA GLY A 311 1.27 -6.97 8.07
C GLY A 311 0.35 -6.32 9.10
N LEU A 312 -0.85 -5.97 8.66
CA LEU A 312 -1.95 -5.56 9.53
C LEU A 312 -2.93 -6.72 9.69
N PHE A 313 -3.21 -7.10 10.94
CA PHE A 313 -4.02 -8.26 11.30
C PHE A 313 -5.30 -7.87 12.05
N ASP A 314 -5.34 -6.66 12.63
CA ASP A 314 -6.52 -5.99 13.18
C ASP A 314 -6.67 -4.60 12.54
N LEU A 315 -7.78 -4.38 11.83
CA LEU A 315 -8.08 -3.13 11.13
C LEU A 315 -8.97 -2.18 11.93
N GLU A 316 -9.51 -2.58 13.09
CA GLU A 316 -10.32 -1.69 13.94
C GLU A 316 -9.58 -0.39 14.31
N PRO A 317 -8.28 -0.40 14.68
CA PRO A 317 -7.53 0.83 14.96
C PRO A 317 -7.61 1.88 13.85
N LEU A 318 -7.62 1.42 12.60
CA LEU A 318 -7.58 2.31 11.44
C LEU A 318 -8.84 3.14 11.31
N ARG A 319 -9.98 2.67 11.84
CA ARG A 319 -11.26 3.41 11.83
C ARG A 319 -11.21 4.71 12.61
N HIS A 320 -10.35 4.78 13.62
CA HIS A 320 -10.28 5.87 14.59
C HIS A 320 -9.24 6.92 14.22
N ILE A 321 -8.56 6.76 13.08
CA ILE A 321 -7.47 7.65 12.64
C ILE A 321 -7.65 8.08 11.18
N GLY A 322 -6.82 9.03 10.78
CA GLY A 322 -6.90 9.70 9.48
C GLY A 322 -6.89 8.82 8.24
N LEU A 323 -6.28 7.64 8.32
CA LEU A 323 -6.25 6.66 7.23
C LEU A 323 -7.66 6.29 6.77
N ASN A 324 -8.64 6.26 7.69
CA ASN A 324 -10.00 5.85 7.35
C ASN A 324 -10.72 6.75 6.34
N ASN A 325 -10.25 7.97 6.12
CA ASN A 325 -10.82 8.84 5.09
C ASN A 325 -10.70 8.24 3.68
N ALA A 326 -9.61 7.52 3.43
CA ALA A 326 -9.42 6.77 2.19
C ALA A 326 -10.09 5.40 2.25
N LEU A 327 -9.86 4.69 3.35
CA LEU A 327 -10.22 3.27 3.49
C LEU A 327 -11.74 3.06 3.64
N ARG A 328 -12.44 4.05 4.21
CA ARG A 328 -13.89 4.05 4.44
C ARG A 328 -14.39 2.81 5.18
N LEU A 329 -13.59 2.29 6.11
CA LEU A 329 -13.91 1.10 6.89
C LEU A 329 -15.12 1.37 7.80
N THR A 330 -16.16 0.58 7.59
CA THR A 330 -17.22 0.38 8.56
C THR A 330 -16.78 -0.58 9.66
N GLU A 331 -17.57 -0.69 10.73
CA GLU A 331 -17.30 -1.64 11.82
C GLU A 331 -17.39 -3.09 11.30
N GLU A 332 -18.29 -3.32 10.34
CA GLU A 332 -18.41 -4.60 9.65
C GLU A 332 -17.18 -4.92 8.80
N ASP A 333 -16.65 -3.93 8.07
CA ASP A 333 -15.41 -4.12 7.31
C ASP A 333 -14.25 -4.45 8.24
N ALA A 334 -14.05 -3.68 9.31
CA ALA A 334 -12.99 -3.96 10.28
C ALA A 334 -13.13 -5.36 10.89
N ARG A 335 -14.34 -5.81 11.21
CA ARG A 335 -14.57 -7.17 11.73
C ARG A 335 -14.29 -8.26 10.70
N THR A 336 -14.68 -8.08 9.45
CA THR A 336 -14.63 -9.12 8.41
C THR A 336 -13.32 -9.15 7.63
N LEU A 337 -12.57 -8.06 7.67
CA LEU A 337 -11.28 -7.87 7.00
C LEU A 337 -10.11 -7.83 7.98
N SER A 338 -10.31 -8.20 9.26
CA SER A 338 -9.20 -8.37 10.21
C SER A 338 -8.80 -9.85 10.28
N PRO A 339 -7.66 -10.26 9.71
CA PRO A 339 -7.21 -11.66 9.74
C PRO A 339 -7.20 -12.30 11.12
N ILE A 340 -6.93 -11.55 12.20
CA ILE A 340 -6.93 -12.06 13.58
C ILE A 340 -8.29 -12.61 14.02
N LEU A 341 -9.39 -12.17 13.37
CA LEU A 341 -10.76 -12.58 13.68
C LEU A 341 -11.27 -13.71 12.76
N LEU A 342 -10.47 -14.11 11.77
CA LEU A 342 -10.84 -15.12 10.77
C LEU A 342 -10.23 -16.48 11.10
N ASN A 343 -10.77 -17.55 10.54
CA ASN A 343 -10.12 -18.86 10.62
C ASN A 343 -9.01 -18.95 9.57
N LEU A 344 -7.82 -19.38 9.97
CA LEU A 344 -6.76 -19.75 9.04
C LEU A 344 -7.15 -21.06 8.32
N VAL A 345 -7.62 -20.95 7.07
CA VAL A 345 -8.09 -22.10 6.28
C VAL A 345 -6.92 -22.88 5.67
N SER A 346 -5.87 -22.19 5.22
CA SER A 346 -4.68 -22.80 4.63
C SER A 346 -3.88 -23.58 5.66
N ASN A 347 -3.36 -24.74 5.24
CA ASN A 347 -2.41 -25.55 6.00
C ASN A 347 -0.94 -25.26 5.67
N ALA A 348 -0.67 -24.19 4.91
CA ALA A 348 0.67 -23.75 4.61
C ALA A 348 1.39 -23.19 5.85
N PRO A 349 2.73 -23.30 5.93
CA PRO A 349 3.53 -22.54 6.88
C PRO A 349 3.28 -21.05 6.75
N PHE A 350 3.18 -20.35 7.88
CA PHE A 350 2.97 -18.91 7.95
C PHE A 350 4.05 -18.22 8.76
N VAL A 351 4.67 -17.20 8.19
CA VAL A 351 5.64 -16.36 8.90
C VAL A 351 5.08 -14.95 9.01
N ALA A 352 4.88 -14.48 10.25
CA ALA A 352 4.64 -13.07 10.55
C ALA A 352 6.00 -12.41 10.85
N ALA A 353 6.59 -11.77 9.84
CA ALA A 353 7.84 -11.03 9.97
C ALA A 353 7.57 -9.55 10.27
N VAL A 354 8.42 -8.90 11.05
CA VAL A 354 8.33 -7.46 11.36
C VAL A 354 9.71 -6.88 11.67
N GLY A 355 9.93 -5.60 11.38
CA GLY A 355 11.13 -4.90 11.78
C GLY A 355 11.14 -4.58 13.27
N GLY A 356 12.26 -4.82 13.95
CA GLY A 356 12.40 -4.54 15.38
C GLY A 356 12.51 -3.05 15.72
N ALA A 357 12.67 -2.17 14.73
CA ALA A 357 12.65 -0.71 14.87
C ALA A 357 11.33 -0.10 14.32
N GLU A 358 10.28 -0.92 14.17
CA GLU A 358 8.93 -0.43 13.87
C GLU A 358 8.19 0.03 15.14
N SER A 359 7.02 0.63 14.94
CA SER A 359 6.13 1.04 16.03
C SER A 359 5.60 -0.16 16.83
N ASP A 360 5.06 0.12 18.01
CA ASP A 360 4.56 -0.92 18.90
C ASP A 360 3.36 -1.64 18.27
N GLU A 361 2.50 -0.95 17.52
CA GLU A 361 1.34 -1.60 16.88
C GLU A 361 1.72 -2.56 15.74
N PHE A 362 2.70 -2.25 14.88
CA PHE A 362 3.14 -3.20 13.85
C PHE A 362 3.77 -4.45 14.46
N ARG A 363 4.57 -4.26 15.53
CA ARG A 363 5.20 -5.36 16.26
C ARG A 363 4.17 -6.21 17.00
N ARG A 364 3.27 -5.56 17.76
CA ARG A 364 2.19 -6.20 18.52
C ARG A 364 1.28 -6.99 17.62
N GLN A 365 0.74 -6.41 16.55
CA GLN A 365 -0.18 -7.14 15.67
C GLN A 365 0.49 -8.37 15.03
N SER A 366 1.75 -8.25 14.60
CA SER A 366 2.49 -9.38 14.03
C SER A 366 2.72 -10.50 15.04
N GLN A 367 3.05 -10.14 16.28
CA GLN A 367 3.23 -11.10 17.36
C GLN A 367 1.91 -11.75 17.77
N ASP A 368 0.87 -10.95 18.03
CA ASP A 368 -0.46 -11.40 18.43
C ASP A 368 -1.05 -12.36 17.39
N TYR A 369 -0.90 -12.07 16.09
CA TYR A 369 -1.36 -12.96 15.04
C TYR A 369 -0.61 -14.29 15.02
N ALA A 370 0.71 -14.30 15.17
CA ALA A 370 1.46 -15.55 15.26
C ALA A 370 1.05 -16.35 16.51
N ASP A 371 0.99 -15.71 17.67
CA ASP A 371 0.70 -16.35 18.95
C ASP A 371 -0.75 -16.89 19.00
N HIS A 372 -1.71 -16.22 18.34
CA HIS A 372 -3.08 -16.70 18.21
C HIS A 372 -3.19 -18.11 17.59
N TRP A 373 -2.29 -18.44 16.65
CA TRP A 373 -2.33 -19.71 15.91
C TRP A 373 -1.30 -20.75 16.38
N ARG A 374 -0.20 -20.33 17.02
CA ARG A 374 0.92 -21.20 17.40
C ARG A 374 0.55 -22.40 18.28
N ASP A 375 -0.45 -22.25 19.15
CA ASP A 375 -0.96 -23.35 19.98
C ASP A 375 -1.58 -24.49 19.15
N ARG A 376 -2.08 -24.17 17.94
CA ARG A 376 -2.80 -25.08 17.05
C ARG A 376 -1.96 -25.50 15.83
N ARG A 377 -0.96 -24.70 15.46
CA ARG A 377 -0.17 -24.83 14.23
C ARG A 377 1.29 -24.54 14.51
N LYS A 378 2.14 -25.58 14.43
CA LYS A 378 3.59 -25.50 14.71
C LYS A 378 4.40 -24.83 13.61
N ASP A 379 3.80 -24.66 12.45
CA ASP A 379 4.35 -24.06 11.24
C ASP A 379 4.05 -22.56 11.14
N ILE A 380 3.58 -21.96 12.24
CA ILE A 380 3.42 -20.51 12.41
C ILE A 380 4.65 -19.93 13.11
N ASP A 381 5.35 -19.05 12.43
CA ASP A 381 6.56 -18.39 12.91
C ASP A 381 6.35 -16.88 13.07
N TYR A 382 7.10 -16.29 14.00
CA TYR A 382 7.16 -14.85 14.26
C TYR A 382 8.63 -14.49 14.13
N LEU A 383 8.94 -13.61 13.19
CA LEU A 383 10.29 -13.24 12.83
C LEU A 383 10.47 -11.74 13.02
N GLU A 384 10.95 -11.34 14.19
CA GLU A 384 11.40 -9.96 14.39
C GLU A 384 12.81 -9.79 13.82
N LEU A 385 13.00 -8.82 12.92
CA LEU A 385 14.27 -8.51 12.26
C LEU A 385 14.90 -7.28 12.96
N PRO A 386 15.94 -7.46 13.79
CA PRO A 386 16.48 -6.38 14.61
C PRO A 386 16.98 -5.19 13.79
N ASN A 387 16.74 -3.98 14.30
CA ASN A 387 17.19 -2.70 13.72
C ASN A 387 16.59 -2.34 12.35
N LEU A 388 15.72 -3.18 11.76
CA LEU A 388 15.00 -2.82 10.55
C LEU A 388 13.73 -2.06 10.91
N ASN A 389 13.47 -0.99 10.18
CA ASN A 389 12.24 -0.21 10.24
C ASN A 389 11.26 -0.65 9.14
N HIS A 390 10.07 -0.07 9.12
CA HIS A 390 8.98 -0.47 8.20
C HIS A 390 9.35 -0.40 6.72
N PHE A 391 10.33 0.43 6.34
CA PHE A 391 10.80 0.53 4.96
C PHE A 391 11.95 -0.45 4.73
N THR A 392 13.00 -0.42 5.56
CA THR A 392 14.18 -1.29 5.38
C THR A 392 13.91 -2.79 5.61
N VAL A 393 12.84 -3.17 6.32
CA VAL A 393 12.47 -4.57 6.55
C VAL A 393 12.18 -5.33 5.25
N VAL A 394 11.53 -4.69 4.28
CA VAL A 394 11.19 -5.35 3.00
C VAL A 394 12.40 -5.46 2.09
N GLU A 395 13.37 -4.54 2.21
CA GLU A 395 14.64 -4.59 1.48
C GLU A 395 15.49 -5.82 1.87
N ALA A 396 15.23 -6.42 3.04
CA ALA A 396 15.86 -7.67 3.43
C ALA A 396 15.56 -8.82 2.45
N LEU A 397 14.50 -8.73 1.62
CA LEU A 397 14.27 -9.66 0.51
C LEU A 397 15.34 -9.59 -0.59
N ALA A 398 16.03 -8.45 -0.72
CA ALA A 398 17.10 -8.27 -1.69
C ALA A 398 18.50 -8.66 -1.15
N ASP A 399 18.62 -8.95 0.15
CA ASP A 399 19.87 -9.43 0.77
C ASP A 399 19.83 -10.94 1.00
N THR A 400 20.69 -11.67 0.28
CA THR A 400 20.78 -13.13 0.36
C THR A 400 21.27 -13.65 1.72
N HIS A 401 21.85 -12.78 2.56
CA HIS A 401 22.30 -13.14 3.90
C HIS A 401 21.21 -12.95 4.95
N SER A 402 20.16 -12.18 4.66
CA SER A 402 19.09 -11.89 5.60
C SER A 402 18.29 -13.16 5.95
N LEU A 403 17.76 -13.18 7.18
CA LEU A 403 16.89 -14.28 7.62
C LEU A 403 15.56 -14.28 6.83
N LEU A 404 15.07 -13.10 6.45
CA LEU A 404 13.83 -12.96 5.69
C LEU A 404 13.94 -13.61 4.32
N TYR A 405 14.98 -13.26 3.56
CA TYR A 405 15.23 -13.85 2.24
C TYR A 405 15.37 -15.37 2.33
N LYS A 406 16.19 -15.85 3.27
CA LYS A 406 16.40 -17.29 3.48
C LYS A 406 15.09 -18.01 3.76
N LYS A 407 14.23 -17.44 4.61
CA LYS A 407 12.92 -18.00 4.94
C LYS A 407 11.99 -18.02 3.72
N VAL A 408 11.94 -16.94 2.94
CA VAL A 408 11.14 -16.88 1.70
C VAL A 408 11.61 -17.93 0.70
N VAL A 409 12.92 -18.05 0.47
CA VAL A 409 13.47 -19.06 -0.46
C VAL A 409 13.27 -20.49 0.05
N GLU A 410 13.39 -20.73 1.36
CA GLU A 410 13.11 -22.03 1.98
C GLU A 410 11.66 -22.45 1.74
N ILE A 411 10.72 -21.54 1.97
CA ILE A 411 9.28 -21.79 1.81
C ILE A 411 8.91 -21.94 0.33
N ALA A 412 9.50 -21.14 -0.54
CA ALA A 412 9.20 -21.14 -1.98
C ALA A 412 9.73 -22.37 -2.72
N LYS A 413 10.59 -23.19 -2.11
CA LYS A 413 11.12 -24.41 -2.72
C LYS A 413 10.41 -25.66 -2.18
N PRO A 414 9.91 -26.55 -3.05
CA PRO A 414 9.45 -27.87 -2.63
C PRO A 414 10.52 -28.58 -1.79
N LYS A 415 10.11 -29.20 -0.68
CA LYS A 415 10.99 -30.12 0.04
C LYS A 415 11.15 -31.37 -0.82
N ALA A 416 12.40 -31.72 -1.12
CA ALA A 416 12.76 -32.88 -1.93
C ALA A 416 12.37 -34.22 -1.30
#